data_AF-A0A529KKR1-F1
#
_entry.id   AF-A0A529KKR1-F1
#
_cell.length_a   1.000
_cell.length_b   1.000
_cell.length_c   1.000
_cell.angle_alpha   90.00
_cell.angle_beta   90.00
_cell.angle_gamma   90.00
#
_symmetry.space_group_name_H-M   'P 1'
#
loop_
_entity.id
_entity.type
_entity.pdbx_description
1 polymer ?
#
loop_
_entity_poly.entity_id
_entity_poly.type
_entity_poly.pdbx_seq_one_letter_code
_entity_poly.pdbx_strand_id
1 'polypeptide(L)'
;MSLDYHSLLLAVGFSAACLSLTLFGIWLTARTEKFLLTWSISALLIVGDVFIYEDYIETPGRILGIATFALLLVGFSTMLGAAYQFRSGRSPIPLTVFGSCISLALALPPMALGYDGLGFMFENLLAALLLFATAYQYW
;
A
#
# COMPACT_ATOMS: atom_id res chain seq x y z
N MET A 1 -26.64 -15.56 4.23
CA MET A 1 -26.10 -14.44 5.02
C MET A 1 -25.13 -13.73 4.11
N SER A 2 -25.51 -12.57 3.56
CA SER A 2 -24.58 -11.73 2.80
C SER A 2 -23.50 -11.24 3.75
N LEU A 3 -22.24 -11.53 3.47
CA LEU A 3 -21.13 -10.95 4.23
C LEU A 3 -21.20 -9.43 4.08
N ASP A 4 -21.35 -8.74 5.20
CA ASP A 4 -21.39 -7.28 5.21
C ASP A 4 -19.99 -6.75 4.88
N TYR A 5 -19.93 -5.90 3.85
CA TYR A 5 -18.68 -5.40 3.29
C TYR A 5 -17.88 -4.61 4.33
N HIS A 6 -18.58 -3.85 5.17
CA HIS A 6 -18.00 -3.09 6.28
C HIS A 6 -17.34 -4.01 7.32
N SER A 7 -17.97 -5.15 7.62
CA SER A 7 -17.41 -6.13 8.56
C SER A 7 -16.15 -6.80 7.99
N LEU A 8 -16.09 -7.01 6.67
CA LEU A 8 -14.92 -7.57 6.00
C LEU A 8 -13.73 -6.60 5.99
N LEU A 9 -13.96 -5.32 5.66
CA LEU A 9 -12.90 -4.31 5.67
C LEU A 9 -12.31 -4.14 7.07
N LEU A 10 -13.14 -4.03 8.11
CA LEU A 10 -12.67 -3.95 9.49
C LEU A 10 -11.86 -5.18 9.89
N ALA A 11 -12.34 -6.38 9.59
CA ALA A 11 -11.63 -7.62 9.93
C ALA A 11 -10.23 -7.68 9.28
N VAL A 12 -10.14 -7.31 8.00
CA VAL A 12 -8.87 -7.26 7.26
C VAL A 12 -7.96 -6.16 7.82
N GLY A 13 -8.49 -4.95 8.06
CA GLY A 13 -7.75 -3.82 8.62
C GLY A 13 -7.13 -4.14 9.98
N PHE A 14 -7.92 -4.71 10.91
CA PHE A 14 -7.41 -5.12 12.22
C PHE A 14 -6.38 -6.25 12.15
N SER A 15 -6.59 -7.23 11.27
CA SER A 15 -5.64 -8.34 11.09
C SER A 15 -4.31 -7.84 10.51
N ALA A 16 -4.35 -6.98 9.50
CA ALA A 16 -3.17 -6.36 8.91
C ALA A 16 -2.46 -5.40 9.89
N ALA A 17 -3.20 -4.68 10.73
CA ALA A 17 -2.63 -3.84 11.79
C ALA A 17 -1.87 -4.70 12.81
N CYS A 18 -2.45 -5.82 13.23
CA CYS A 18 -1.82 -6.76 14.16
C CYS A 18 -0.55 -7.38 13.55
N LEU A 19 -0.60 -7.78 12.28
CA LEU A 19 0.57 -8.28 11.55
C LEU A 19 1.68 -7.22 11.50
N SER A 20 1.34 -5.97 11.18
CA SER A 20 2.30 -4.88 11.13
C SER A 20 2.96 -4.63 12.50
N LEU A 21 2.17 -4.61 13.57
CA LEU A 21 2.67 -4.44 14.94
C LEU A 21 3.57 -5.60 15.35
N THR A 22 3.25 -6.82 14.92
CA THR A 22 4.08 -8.01 15.17
C THR A 22 5.44 -7.87 14.49
N LEU A 23 5.47 -7.48 13.22
CA LEU A 23 6.72 -7.26 12.49
C LEU A 23 7.55 -6.12 13.10
N PHE A 24 6.88 -5.05 13.54
CA PHE A 24 7.53 -3.96 14.26
C PHE A 24 8.13 -4.44 15.59
N GLY A 25 7.40 -5.27 16.34
CA GLY A 25 7.87 -5.88 17.59
C GLY A 25 9.10 -6.76 17.38
N ILE A 26 9.08 -7.61 16.34
CA ILE A 26 10.22 -8.45 15.96
C ILE A 26 11.43 -7.56 15.61
N TRP A 27 11.21 -6.49 14.87
CA TRP A 27 12.27 -5.52 14.57
C TRP A 27 12.84 -4.87 15.83
N LEU A 28 12.01 -4.49 16.82
CA LEU A 28 12.50 -3.92 18.09
C LEU A 28 13.45 -4.86 18.83
N THR A 29 13.18 -6.17 18.77
CA THR A 29 14.06 -7.19 19.38
C THR A 29 15.29 -7.48 18.53
N ALA A 30 15.17 -7.47 17.20
CA ALA A 30 16.22 -7.78 16.24
C ALA A 30 16.56 -6.57 15.34
N ARG A 31 17.02 -5.46 15.95
CA ARG A 31 17.30 -4.16 15.29
C ARG A 31 18.32 -4.19 14.13
N THR A 32 18.91 -5.34 13.85
CA THR A 32 19.83 -5.58 12.72
C THR A 32 19.09 -5.56 11.38
N GLU A 33 17.83 -6.01 11.35
CA GLU A 33 17.08 -6.24 10.10
C GLU A 33 16.21 -5.04 9.73
N LYS A 34 16.82 -3.98 9.19
CA LYS A 34 16.11 -2.77 8.72
C LYS A 34 15.00 -3.05 7.69
N PHE A 35 15.06 -4.21 7.02
CA PHE A 35 14.01 -4.72 6.14
C PHE A 35 12.65 -4.87 6.84
N LEU A 36 12.62 -5.44 8.05
CA LEU A 36 11.38 -5.69 8.79
C LEU A 36 10.65 -4.39 9.14
N LEU A 37 11.42 -3.33 9.42
CA LEU A 37 10.88 -2.00 9.66
C LEU A 37 10.20 -1.43 8.40
N THR A 38 10.87 -1.51 7.24
CA THR A 38 10.30 -1.02 5.97
C THR A 38 9.02 -1.78 5.61
N TRP A 39 8.98 -3.09 5.87
CA TRP A 39 7.81 -3.93 5.61
C TRP A 39 6.65 -3.61 6.56
N SER A 40 6.93 -3.38 7.85
CA SER A 40 5.92 -2.93 8.81
C SER A 40 5.32 -1.56 8.41
N ILE A 41 6.15 -0.61 7.96
CA ILE A 41 5.68 0.69 7.46
C ILE A 41 4.76 0.50 6.24
N SER A 42 5.15 -0.34 5.29
CA SER A 42 4.32 -0.68 4.14
C SER A 42 2.95 -1.23 4.56
N ALA A 43 2.94 -2.19 5.49
CA ALA A 43 1.70 -2.74 6.02
C ALA A 43 0.84 -1.70 6.75
N LEU A 44 1.43 -0.75 7.49
CA LEU A 44 0.67 0.34 8.11
C LEU A 44 0.01 1.27 7.09
N LEU A 45 0.69 1.56 5.97
CA LEU A 45 0.12 2.37 4.90
C LEU A 45 -1.10 1.69 4.27
N ILE A 46 -1.02 0.38 4.03
CA ILE A 46 -2.14 -0.41 3.50
C ILE A 46 -3.29 -0.48 4.51
N VAL A 47 -2.99 -0.61 5.81
CA VAL A 47 -4.02 -0.53 6.86
C VAL A 47 -4.71 0.83 6.85
N GLY A 48 -3.94 1.92 6.72
CA GLY A 48 -4.48 3.27 6.58
C GLY A 48 -5.40 3.39 5.37
N ASP A 49 -5.00 2.83 4.23
CA ASP A 49 -5.83 2.77 3.02
C ASP A 49 -7.18 2.08 3.29
N VAL A 50 -7.18 0.91 3.93
CA VAL A 50 -8.41 0.15 4.24
C VAL A 50 -9.43 1.01 5.00
N PHE A 51 -9.00 1.77 6.01
CA PHE A 51 -9.90 2.64 6.78
C PHE A 51 -10.39 3.85 5.98
N ILE A 52 -9.56 4.47 5.13
CA ILE A 52 -10.02 5.58 4.28
C ILE A 52 -10.94 5.06 3.17
N TYR A 53 -10.70 3.86 2.68
CA TYR A 53 -11.49 3.22 1.65
C TYR A 53 -12.88 2.81 2.16
N GLU A 54 -12.98 2.41 3.43
CA GLU A 54 -14.25 2.25 4.14
C GLU A 54 -15.07 3.56 4.11
N ASP A 55 -14.47 4.68 4.53
CA ASP A 55 -15.09 6.01 4.52
C ASP A 55 -15.45 6.48 3.10
N TYR A 56 -14.62 6.17 2.10
CA TYR A 56 -14.89 6.46 0.69
C TYR A 56 -16.12 5.73 0.16
N ILE A 57 -16.36 4.49 0.59
CA ILE A 57 -17.53 3.71 0.16
C ILE A 57 -18.81 4.27 0.77
N GLU A 58 -18.77 4.70 2.03
CA GLU A 58 -19.91 5.33 2.68
C GLU A 58 -20.20 6.71 2.08
N THR A 59 -19.15 7.50 1.84
CA THR A 59 -19.29 8.88 1.35
C THR A 59 -18.34 9.12 0.17
N PRO A 60 -18.75 8.81 -1.07
CA PRO A 60 -17.89 8.95 -2.24
C PRO A 60 -17.44 10.40 -2.45
N GLY A 61 -16.18 10.67 -2.11
CA GLY A 61 -15.57 11.99 -2.18
C GLY A 61 -14.27 11.95 -2.97
N ARG A 62 -14.05 12.98 -3.81
CA ARG A 62 -12.81 13.07 -4.62
C ARG A 62 -11.54 13.08 -3.78
N ILE A 63 -11.59 13.70 -2.60
CA ILE A 63 -10.45 13.79 -1.67
C ILE A 63 -10.14 12.40 -1.08
N LEU A 64 -11.17 11.67 -0.67
CA LEU A 64 -11.04 10.31 -0.13
C LEU A 64 -10.54 9.32 -1.18
N GLY A 65 -11.01 9.46 -2.43
CA GLY A 65 -10.52 8.68 -3.57
C GLY A 65 -9.05 8.96 -3.92
N ILE A 66 -8.61 10.22 -3.85
CA ILE A 66 -7.19 10.57 -4.00
C ILE A 66 -6.36 10.00 -2.84
N ALA A 67 -6.87 10.06 -1.62
CA ALA A 67 -6.17 9.58 -0.42
C ALA A 67 -5.97 8.05 -0.43
N THR A 68 -7.00 7.29 -0.80
CA THR A 68 -6.93 5.82 -0.95
C THR A 68 -5.91 5.41 -2.00
N PHE A 69 -6.01 5.97 -3.22
CA PHE A 69 -5.03 5.70 -4.28
C PHE A 69 -3.61 6.04 -3.85
N ALA A 70 -3.45 7.15 -3.13
CA ALA A 70 -2.15 7.55 -2.65
C ALA A 70 -1.58 6.57 -1.62
N LEU A 71 -2.36 6.18 -0.62
CA LEU A 71 -1.93 5.25 0.42
C LEU A 71 -1.63 3.87 -0.14
N LEU A 72 -2.48 3.35 -1.03
CA LEU A 72 -2.28 2.02 -1.62
C LEU A 72 -1.01 1.98 -2.49
N LEU A 73 -0.85 2.94 -3.42
CA LEU A 73 0.30 2.95 -4.33
C LEU A 73 1.62 3.24 -3.61
N VAL A 74 1.61 4.12 -2.60
CA VAL A 74 2.78 4.33 -1.74
C VAL A 74 3.05 3.08 -0.90
N GLY A 75 2.01 2.44 -0.37
CA GLY A 75 2.08 1.16 0.36
C GLY A 75 2.76 0.07 -0.46
N PHE A 76 2.31 -0.19 -1.70
CA PHE A 76 2.95 -1.19 -2.56
C PHE A 76 4.35 -0.81 -3.04
N SER A 77 4.60 0.48 -3.29
CA SER A 77 5.96 0.94 -3.64
C SER A 77 6.94 0.80 -2.47
N THR A 78 6.49 1.02 -1.23
CA THR A 78 7.30 0.74 -0.03
C THR A 78 7.54 -0.76 0.14
N MET A 79 6.57 -1.61 -0.22
CA MET A 79 6.72 -3.07 -0.21
C MET A 79 7.81 -3.53 -1.20
N LEU A 80 7.80 -2.99 -2.41
CA LEU A 80 8.83 -3.23 -3.42
C LEU A 80 10.22 -2.78 -2.94
N GLY A 81 10.29 -1.61 -2.30
CA GLY A 81 11.52 -1.11 -1.67
C GLY A 81 12.04 -2.04 -0.59
N ALA A 82 11.16 -2.59 0.26
CA ALA A 82 11.51 -3.58 1.27
C ALA A 82 12.08 -4.85 0.62
N ALA A 83 11.43 -5.39 -0.42
CA ALA A 83 11.93 -6.57 -1.13
C ALA A 83 13.33 -6.35 -1.75
N TYR A 84 13.56 -5.18 -2.34
CA TYR A 84 14.88 -4.80 -2.85
C TYR A 84 15.94 -4.69 -1.75
N GLN A 85 15.57 -4.13 -0.60
CA GLN A 85 16.43 -4.03 0.58
C GLN A 85 16.83 -5.40 1.09
N PHE A 86 15.90 -6.35 1.13
CA PHE A 86 16.16 -7.75 1.50
C PHE A 86 17.16 -8.41 0.55
N ARG A 87 16.97 -8.27 -0.77
CA ARG A 87 17.84 -8.89 -1.77
C ARG A 87 19.25 -8.28 -1.84
N SER A 88 19.34 -6.95 -1.79
CA SER A 88 20.54 -6.22 -2.19
C SER A 88 21.30 -5.57 -1.02
N GLY A 89 20.71 -5.52 0.18
CA GLY A 89 21.26 -4.80 1.33
C GLY A 89 21.38 -3.28 1.14
N ARG A 90 20.83 -2.74 0.05
CA ARG A 90 20.89 -1.33 -0.35
C ARG A 90 19.69 -0.55 0.20
N SER A 91 19.76 0.78 0.12
CA SER A 91 18.67 1.64 0.60
C SER A 91 17.38 1.39 -0.21
N PRO A 92 16.21 1.25 0.48
CA PRO A 92 14.91 1.05 -0.18
C PRO A 92 14.34 2.35 -0.78
N ILE A 93 14.79 3.50 -0.26
CA ILE A 93 14.26 4.84 -0.52
C ILE A 93 14.17 5.20 -2.02
N PRO A 94 15.22 5.05 -2.85
CA PRO A 94 15.14 5.51 -4.24
C PRO A 94 14.10 4.73 -5.05
N LEU A 95 13.99 3.41 -4.83
CA LEU A 95 13.04 2.57 -5.54
C LEU A 95 11.60 2.89 -5.11
N THR A 96 11.39 3.05 -3.80
CA THR A 96 10.09 3.42 -3.23
C THR A 96 9.63 4.80 -3.71
N VAL A 97 10.50 5.80 -3.71
CA VAL A 97 10.16 7.17 -4.15
C VAL A 97 9.86 7.18 -5.65
N PHE A 98 10.65 6.45 -6.45
CA PHE A 98 10.44 6.41 -7.90
C PHE A 98 9.15 5.67 -8.26
N GLY A 99 8.90 4.51 -7.63
CA GLY A 99 7.70 3.72 -7.84
C GLY A 99 6.43 4.46 -7.39
N SER A 100 6.48 5.18 -6.27
CA SER A 100 5.33 5.97 -5.80
C SER A 100 5.11 7.19 -6.68
N CYS A 101 6.16 7.93 -7.03
CA CYS A 101 6.03 9.12 -7.87
C CYS A 101 5.42 8.80 -9.24
N ILE A 102 5.90 7.74 -9.92
CA ILE A 102 5.36 7.32 -11.21
C ILE A 102 3.91 6.88 -11.07
N SER A 103 3.62 6.03 -10.08
CA SER A 103 2.28 5.47 -9.94
C SER A 103 1.25 6.54 -9.60
N LEU A 104 1.60 7.46 -8.69
CA LEU A 104 0.76 8.60 -8.33
C LEU A 104 0.54 9.54 -9.52
N ALA A 105 1.60 9.84 -10.27
CA ALA A 105 1.50 10.72 -11.43
C ALA A 105 0.58 10.17 -12.52
N LEU A 106 0.45 8.84 -12.64
CA LEU A 106 -0.46 8.21 -13.59
C LEU A 106 -1.89 8.06 -13.06
N ALA A 107 -2.06 7.68 -11.78
CA ALA A 107 -3.38 7.33 -11.23
C ALA A 107 -4.17 8.55 -10.70
N LEU A 108 -3.49 9.58 -10.20
CA LEU A 108 -4.16 10.74 -9.60
C LEU A 108 -4.87 11.68 -10.59
N PRO A 109 -4.30 11.99 -11.79
CA PRO A 109 -4.95 12.93 -12.70
C PRO A 109 -6.35 12.49 -13.18
N PRO A 110 -6.58 11.22 -13.57
CA PRO A 110 -7.92 10.74 -13.94
C PRO A 110 -8.93 10.90 -12.79
N MET A 111 -8.54 10.58 -11.56
CA MET A 111 -9.38 10.72 -10.37
C MET A 111 -9.69 12.19 -10.05
N ALA A 112 -8.70 13.07 -10.19
CA ALA A 112 -8.87 14.51 -9.97
C ALA A 112 -9.80 15.17 -11.01
N LEU A 113 -9.79 14.66 -12.25
CA LEU A 113 -10.65 15.11 -13.34
C LEU A 113 -12.07 14.54 -13.26
N GLY A 114 -12.35 13.61 -12.34
CA GLY A 114 -13.65 12.95 -12.17
C GLY A 114 -13.88 11.77 -13.11
N TYR A 115 -12.83 11.24 -13.74
CA TYR A 115 -12.88 9.99 -14.50
C TYR A 115 -12.59 8.81 -13.57
N ASP A 116 -13.46 8.59 -12.58
CA ASP A 116 -13.22 7.65 -11.48
C ASP A 116 -12.92 6.23 -12.00
N GLY A 117 -13.67 5.75 -13.00
CA GLY A 117 -13.44 4.44 -13.60
C GLY A 117 -12.06 4.27 -14.25
N LEU A 118 -11.54 5.31 -14.92
CA LEU A 118 -10.18 5.29 -15.46
C LEU A 118 -9.15 5.34 -14.33
N GLY A 119 -9.43 6.11 -13.27
CA GLY A 119 -8.61 6.16 -12.06
C GLY A 119 -8.41 4.76 -11.47
N PHE A 120 -9.50 4.04 -11.19
CA PHE A 120 -9.45 2.67 -10.66
C PHE A 120 -8.75 1.69 -11.60
N MET A 121 -8.95 1.80 -12.92
CA MET A 121 -8.24 0.96 -13.89
C MET A 121 -6.72 1.16 -13.81
N PHE A 122 -6.25 2.41 -13.80
CA PHE A 122 -4.83 2.71 -13.70
C PHE A 122 -4.25 2.28 -12.34
N GLU A 123 -4.96 2.57 -11.26
CA GLU A 123 -4.53 2.22 -9.91
C GLU A 123 -4.38 0.70 -9.74
N ASN A 124 -5.37 -0.10 -10.16
CA ASN A 124 -5.27 -1.56 -10.13
C ASN A 124 -4.14 -2.10 -11.02
N LEU A 125 -3.95 -1.54 -12.21
CA LEU A 125 -2.88 -1.97 -13.12
C LEU A 125 -1.50 -1.67 -12.53
N LEU A 126 -1.31 -0.49 -11.95
CA LEU A 126 -0.06 -0.10 -11.29
C LEU A 126 0.20 -0.92 -10.03
N ALA A 127 -0.82 -1.17 -9.21
CA ALA A 127 -0.74 -2.06 -8.06
C ALA A 127 -0.29 -3.46 -8.48
N ALA A 128 -0.87 -4.03 -9.54
CA ALA A 128 -0.47 -5.32 -10.07
C ALA A 128 1.01 -5.33 -10.50
N LEU A 129 1.45 -4.30 -11.24
CA LEU A 129 2.86 -4.18 -11.66
C LEU A 129 3.82 -4.10 -10.46
N LEU A 130 3.48 -3.32 -9.43
CA LEU A 130 4.28 -3.21 -8.21
C LEU A 130 4.36 -4.55 -7.46
N LEU A 131 3.25 -5.30 -7.38
CA LEU A 131 3.22 -6.62 -6.75
C LEU A 131 4.03 -7.65 -7.56
N PHE A 132 3.92 -7.68 -8.89
CA PHE A 132 4.74 -8.54 -9.74
C PHE A 132 6.23 -8.21 -9.63
N ALA A 133 6.58 -6.93 -9.61
CA ALA A 133 7.96 -6.49 -9.39
C ALA A 133 8.47 -6.92 -8.01
N THR A 134 7.62 -6.87 -6.99
CA THR A 134 7.95 -7.33 -5.64
C THR A 134 8.20 -8.84 -5.61
N ALA A 135 7.34 -9.62 -6.27
CA ALA A 135 7.53 -11.07 -6.42
C ALA A 135 8.85 -11.41 -7.14
N TYR A 136 9.17 -10.69 -8.21
CA TYR A 136 10.43 -10.86 -8.96
C TYR A 136 11.69 -10.54 -8.13
N GLN A 137 11.59 -9.70 -7.09
CA GLN A 137 12.73 -9.43 -6.19
C GLN A 137 13.01 -10.59 -5.23
N TYR A 138 12.00 -11.39 -4.90
CA TYR A 138 12.12 -12.51 -3.96
C TYR A 138 12.50 -13.85 -4.61
N TRP A 139 12.26 -14.00 -5.92
CA TRP A 139 12.62 -15.18 -6.71
C TRP A 139 14.05 -15.09 -7.23
#